data_AF-A0A7W7MJD0-F1
#
_entry.id   AF-A0A7W7MJD0-F1
#
_cell.length_a   1.000
_cell.length_b   1.000
_cell.length_c   1.000
_cell.angle_alpha   90.00
_cell.angle_beta   90.00
_cell.angle_gamma   90.00
#
_symmetry.space_group_name_H-M   'P 1'
#
loop_
_entity.id
_entity.type
_entity.pdbx_description
1 polymer ?
#
loop_
_entity_poly.entity_id
_entity_poly.type
_entity_poly.pdbx_seq_one_letter_code
_entity_poly.pdbx_strand_id
1 'polypeptide(L)' 'MRFRWAAGSVAFWDNRATAHLAIADAGHLGHDRVLYRVALEGDVPKGVDGRESEPVSGEPFHGN' A
#
# COMPACT_ATOMS: atom_id res chain seq x y z
N MET A 1 -3.19 -4.23 -14.29
CA MET A 1 -2.39 -5.44 -14.01
C MET A 1 -3.13 -6.28 -12.97
N ARG A 2 -3.11 -7.62 -13.09
CA ARG A 2 -3.65 -8.53 -12.06
C ARG A 2 -2.54 -9.52 -11.67
N PHE A 3 -2.20 -9.55 -10.39
CA PHE A 3 -1.15 -10.44 -9.88
C PHE A 3 -1.78 -11.68 -9.24
N ARG A 4 -1.32 -12.87 -9.63
CA ARG A 4 -1.70 -14.13 -9.00
C ARG A 4 -0.58 -14.56 -8.06
N TRP A 5 -0.87 -14.59 -6.77
CA TRP A 5 0.07 -15.02 -5.74
C TRP A 5 0.40 -16.52 -5.85
N ALA A 6 1.65 -16.85 -5.56
CA ALA A 6 2.14 -18.20 -5.27
C ALA A 6 3.07 -18.14 -4.04
N ALA A 7 3.36 -19.29 -3.43
CA ALA A 7 4.34 -19.35 -2.34
C ALA A 7 5.69 -18.78 -2.80
N GLY A 8 6.31 -17.93 -1.98
CA GLY A 8 7.57 -17.24 -2.30
C GLY A 8 7.44 -16.02 -3.22
N SER A 9 6.24 -15.67 -3.70
CA SER A 9 6.03 -14.45 -4.46
C SER A 9 6.21 -13.20 -3.59
N VAL A 10 6.83 -12.16 -4.17
CA VAL A 10 6.91 -10.82 -3.58
C VAL A 10 6.39 -9.83 -4.61
N ALA A 11 5.54 -8.91 -4.16
CA ALA A 11 5.15 -7.74 -4.93
C ALA A 11 5.72 -6.51 -4.24
N PHE A 12 6.34 -5.63 -5.02
CA PHE A 12 6.83 -4.33 -4.57
C PHE A 12 6.30 -3.26 -5.53
N TRP A 13 5.74 -2.18 -4.98
CA TRP A 13 5.07 -1.16 -5.77
C TRP A 13 5.33 0.24 -5.19
N ASP A 14 5.24 1.26 -6.05
CA ASP A 14 5.38 2.67 -5.67
C ASP A 14 4.03 3.24 -5.27
N ASN A 15 3.83 3.50 -3.98
CA ASN A 15 2.59 4.07 -3.43
C ASN A 15 2.31 5.50 -3.93
N ARG A 16 3.30 6.21 -4.49
CA ARG A 16 3.13 7.58 -5.00
C ARG A 16 2.46 7.62 -6.37
N ALA A 17 2.45 6.50 -7.09
CA ALA A 17 1.97 6.43 -8.47
C ALA A 17 0.96 5.30 -8.73
N THR A 18 0.58 4.55 -7.70
CA THR A 18 -0.29 3.37 -7.86
C THR A 18 -1.42 3.35 -6.84
N ALA A 19 -2.55 2.82 -7.28
CA ALA A 19 -3.57 2.27 -6.40
C ALA A 19 -3.63 0.75 -6.58
N HIS A 20 -3.94 0.01 -5.52
CA HIS A 20 -4.10 -1.44 -5.57
C HIS A 20 -5.35 -1.87 -4.82
N LEU A 21 -5.88 -3.04 -5.20
CA LEU A 21 -7.11 -3.59 -4.65
C LEU A 21 -6.87 -4.99 -4.11
N ALA A 22 -7.19 -5.20 -2.84
CA ALA A 22 -7.35 -6.54 -2.29
C ALA A 22 -8.69 -7.11 -2.81
N ILE A 23 -8.63 -8.28 -3.45
CA ILE A 23 -9.83 -8.97 -3.91
C ILE A 23 -10.34 -9.84 -2.76
N ALA A 24 -11.61 -9.66 -2.38
CA ALA A 24 -12.25 -10.35 -1.27
C ALA A 24 -12.86 -11.71 -1.68
N ASP A 25 -12.14 -12.50 -2.47
CA ASP A 25 -12.58 -13.81 -2.98
C ASP A 25 -11.97 -15.00 -2.23
N ALA A 26 -11.03 -14.78 -1.30
CA ALA A 26 -10.35 -15.88 -0.61
C ALA A 26 -11.25 -16.65 0.39
N GLY A 27 -12.23 -15.99 1.01
CA GLY A 27 -12.96 -16.54 2.15
C GLY A 27 -13.83 -17.77 1.87
N HIS A 28 -14.24 -18.00 0.62
CA HIS A 28 -15.06 -19.16 0.24
C HIS A 28 -14.24 -20.36 -0.26
N LEU A 29 -12.91 -20.23 -0.34
CA LEU A 29 -12.05 -21.25 -0.93
C LEU A 29 -11.58 -22.31 0.07
N GLY A 30 -11.87 -22.15 1.37
CA GLY A 30 -11.46 -23.11 2.40
C GLY A 30 -9.94 -23.21 2.60
N HIS A 31 -9.20 -22.15 2.23
CA HIS A 31 -7.74 -22.09 2.35
C HIS A 31 -7.32 -20.87 3.17
N ASP A 32 -6.31 -21.05 4.02
CA ASP A 32 -5.67 -19.94 4.71
C ASP A 32 -4.81 -19.11 3.75
N ARG A 33 -4.86 -17.79 3.89
CA ARG A 33 -4.02 -16.85 3.14
C ARG A 33 -3.37 -15.86 4.09
N VAL A 34 -2.07 -16.07 4.34
CA VAL A 34 -1.24 -15.20 5.19
C VAL A 34 -0.22 -14.48 4.32
N LEU A 35 -0.11 -13.15 4.49
CA LEU A 35 0.90 -12.32 3.84
C LEU A 35 1.57 -11.44 4.89
N TYR A 36 2.83 -11.11 4.64
CA TYR A 36 3.60 -10.14 5.41
C TYR A 36 3.85 -8.91 4.56
N ARG A 37 3.75 -7.72 5.16
CA ARG A 37 4.00 -6.45 4.48
C ARG A 37 4.94 -5.59 5.30
N VAL A 38 5.93 -5.02 4.63
CA VAL A 38 6.74 -3.91 5.11
C VAL A 38 6.40 -2.71 4.24
N ALA A 39 6.27 -1.53 4.85
CA ALA A 39 6.10 -0.26 4.15
C ALA A 39 7.32 0.61 4.39
N LEU A 40 7.69 1.41 3.38
CA LEU A 40 8.73 2.43 3.51
C LEU A 40 8.05 3.77 3.79
N GLU A 41 8.61 4.55 4.72
CA GLU A 41 8.14 5.91 5.01
C GLU A 41 8.30 6.79 3.76
N GLY A 42 7.28 7.61 3.49
CA GLY A 42 7.23 8.53 2.35
C GLY A 42 7.43 9.98 2.80
N ASP A 43 7.51 10.88 1.81
CA ASP A 43 7.53 12.33 2.00
C ASP A 43 6.12 12.95 1.93
N VAL A 44 6.03 14.25 2.23
CA VAL A 44 4.78 15.03 2.08
C VAL A 44 4.55 15.33 0.59
N PRO A 45 3.41 14.93 0.00
CA PRO A 45 3.15 15.16 -1.42
C PRO A 45 3.11 16.65 -1.80
N LYS A 46 3.62 16.97 -2.99
CA LYS A 46 3.61 18.31 -3.58
C LYS A 46 2.74 18.37 -4.83
N GLY A 47 1.90 19.40 -4.92
CA GLY A 47 1.12 19.72 -6.12
C GLY A 47 2.01 20.23 -7.27
N VAL A 48 1.42 20.31 -8.46
CA VAL A 48 2.10 20.86 -9.65
C VAL A 48 2.48 22.34 -9.52
N ASP A 49 1.85 23.03 -8.57
CA ASP A 49 2.12 24.42 -8.16
C ASP A 49 3.18 24.52 -7.05
N GLY A 50 3.74 23.38 -6.62
CA GLY A 50 4.75 23.29 -5.56
C GLY A 50 4.20 23.33 -4.14
N ARG A 51 2.88 23.45 -3.94
CA ARG A 51 2.28 23.44 -2.59
C ARG A 51 2.34 22.06 -1.97
N GLU A 52 2.73 21.99 -0.69
CA GLU A 52 2.70 20.76 0.10
C GLU A 52 1.28 20.48 0.61
N SER A 53 1.00 19.21 0.90
CA SER A 53 -0.26 18.81 1.54
C SER A 53 -0.34 19.34 2.98
N GLU A 54 -1.49 19.85 3.38
CA GLU A 54 -1.72 20.38 4.73
C GLU A 54 -2.51 19.38 5.60
N PRO A 55 -2.02 18.99 6.79
CA PRO A 55 -2.77 18.12 7.69
C PRO A 55 -3.97 18.85 8.29
N VAL A 56 -5.15 18.25 8.20
CA VAL A 56 -6.38 18.79 8.82
C VAL A 56 -6.56 18.28 10.25
N SER A 57 -6.19 17.02 10.51
CA SER A 57 -6.25 16.38 11.81
C SER A 57 -5.34 15.15 11.88
N GLY A 58 -4.97 14.74 13.09
CA GLY A 58 -4.07 13.60 13.34
C GLY A 58 -2.59 13.98 13.33
N GLU A 59 -1.74 13.05 13.79
CA GLU A 59 -0.29 13.23 13.85
C GLU A 59 0.40 12.60 12.63
N PRO A 60 1.56 13.12 12.19
CA PRO A 60 2.37 12.49 11.16
C PRO A 60 2.79 11.06 11.54
N PHE A 61 2.86 10.19 10.54
CA PHE A 61 3.45 8.86 10.71
C PHE A 61 4.99 8.96 10.70
N HIS A 62 5.64 8.41 11.72
CA HIS A 62 7.08 8.23 11.78
C HIS A 62 7.39 6.77 12.16
N GLY A 63 8.22 6.09 11.36
CA GLY A 63 8.45 4.64 11.44
C GLY A 63 9.39 4.18 12.57
N ASN A 64 9.24 4.72 13.78
CA ASN A 64 10.15 4.52 14.93
C ASN A 64 9.91 3.21 15.68
#